data_AF-M3I1E6-F1
#
_entry.id   AF-M3I1E6-F1
#
_cell.length_a   1.000
_cell.length_b   1.000
_cell.length_c   1.000
_cell.angle_alpha   90.00
_cell.angle_beta   90.00
_cell.angle_gamma   90.00
#
_symmetry.space_group_name_H-M   'P 1'
#
loop_
_entity.id
_entity.type
_entity.pdbx_description
1 polymer ?
#
loop_
_entity_poly.entity_id
_entity_poly.type
_entity_poly.pdbx_seq_one_letter_code
_entity_poly.pdbx_strand_id
1 'polypeptide(L)' 'MGDNLRSEFPDRHFVSTCQVCPHMKKITLEKIRDSLLYDQYEIHLDPEVIEKGRMSVQRMLDLSFKK' A
#
# COMPACT_ATOMS: atom_id res chain seq x y z
N MET A 1 -8.91 -6.65 0.15
CA MET A 1 -8.05 -7.50 1.02
C MET A 1 -8.50 -8.95 1.06
N GLY A 2 -9.78 -9.28 0.86
CA GLY A 2 -10.24 -10.68 0.83
C GLY A 2 -9.57 -11.59 -0.21
N ASP A 3 -9.12 -11.04 -1.34
CA ASP A 3 -8.38 -11.81 -2.35
C ASP A 3 -7.05 -12.35 -1.81
N ASN A 4 -6.33 -11.57 -0.99
CA ASN A 4 -5.08 -12.02 -0.37
C ASN A 4 -5.34 -13.21 0.58
N LEU A 5 -6.39 -13.13 1.39
CA LEU A 5 -6.73 -14.20 2.34
C LEU A 5 -7.16 -15.50 1.64
N ARG A 6 -7.91 -15.39 0.53
CA ARG A 6 -8.25 -16.57 -0.28
C ARG A 6 -7.02 -17.22 -0.91
N SER A 7 -6.04 -16.42 -1.33
CA SER A 7 -4.78 -16.93 -1.87
C SER A 7 -3.95 -17.63 -0.78
N GLU A 8 -3.97 -17.13 0.44
CA GLU A 8 -3.17 -17.66 1.55
C GLU A 8 -3.81 -18.90 2.20
N PHE A 9 -5.14 -18.96 2.25
CA PHE A 9 -5.89 -20.07 2.87
C PHE A 9 -6.91 -20.66 1.88
N PRO A 10 -6.47 -21.46 0.88
CA PRO A 10 -7.33 -21.97 -0.19
C PRO A 10 -8.44 -22.90 0.32
N ASP A 11 -8.22 -23.58 1.45
CA ASP A 11 -9.19 -24.50 2.05
C ASP A 11 -10.31 -23.79 2.83
N ARG A 12 -10.27 -22.45 2.93
CA ARG A 12 -11.24 -21.66 3.71
C ARG A 12 -12.10 -20.79 2.80
N HIS A 13 -13.39 -20.71 3.11
CA HIS A 13 -14.30 -19.83 2.41
C HIS A 13 -14.42 -18.47 3.11
N PHE A 14 -14.00 -17.39 2.42
CA PHE A 14 -14.09 -16.02 2.93
C PHE A 14 -15.29 -15.29 2.32
N VAL A 15 -16.25 -14.91 3.15
CA VAL A 15 -17.36 -14.04 2.78
C VAL A 15 -16.87 -12.58 2.77
N SER A 16 -17.03 -11.89 1.65
CA SER A 16 -16.56 -10.50 1.49
C SER A 16 -17.69 -9.50 1.38
N THR A 17 -17.50 -8.33 1.97
CA THR A 17 -18.39 -7.17 1.83
C THR A 17 -18.22 -6.47 0.48
N CYS A 18 -19.27 -5.83 -0.02
CA CYS A 18 -19.21 -4.98 -1.22
C CYS A 18 -18.44 -3.66 -1.02
N GLN A 19 -17.98 -3.36 0.21
CA GLN A 19 -17.24 -2.14 0.54
C GLN A 19 -15.80 -2.22 0.02
N VAL A 20 -15.61 -1.75 -1.20
CA VAL A 20 -14.29 -1.56 -1.80
C VAL A 20 -13.93 -0.08 -1.80
N CYS A 21 -12.68 0.24 -1.47
CA CYS A 21 -12.20 1.61 -1.54
C CYS A 21 -12.10 2.05 -3.02
N PRO A 22 -12.84 3.09 -3.46
CA PRO A 22 -12.83 3.53 -4.85
C PRO A 22 -11.46 4.08 -5.29
N HIS A 23 -10.66 4.61 -4.35
CA HIS A 23 -9.32 5.11 -4.64
C HIS A 23 -8.33 3.99 -4.95
N MET A 24 -8.41 2.86 -4.23
CA MET A 24 -7.54 1.71 -4.48
C MET A 24 -7.76 1.11 -5.88
N LYS A 25 -9.01 1.12 -6.38
CA LYS A 25 -9.35 0.61 -7.72
C LYS A 25 -8.92 1.53 -8.86
N LYS A 26 -8.37 2.72 -8.59
CA LYS A 26 -7.79 3.57 -9.64
C LYS A 26 -6.50 3.00 -10.24
N ILE A 27 -5.85 2.09 -9.53
CA ILE A 27 -4.61 1.40 -9.94
C ILE A 27 -5.02 0.21 -10.83
N THR A 28 -4.56 0.18 -12.08
CA THR A 28 -4.85 -0.89 -13.06
C THR A 28 -3.54 -1.43 -13.66
N LEU A 29 -3.58 -2.60 -14.29
CA LEU A 29 -2.39 -3.22 -14.88
C LEU A 29 -1.81 -2.35 -16.01
N GLU A 30 -2.64 -1.69 -16.81
CA GLU A 30 -2.23 -0.78 -17.87
C GLU A 30 -1.49 0.43 -17.28
N LYS A 31 -2.03 1.02 -16.20
CA LYS A 31 -1.39 2.15 -15.53
C LYS A 31 -0.08 1.76 -14.85
N ILE A 32 0.01 0.55 -14.28
CA ILE A 32 1.25 0.03 -13.69
C ILE A 32 2.30 -0.15 -14.79
N ARG A 33 1.93 -0.76 -15.92
CA ARG A 33 2.82 -0.91 -17.09
C ARG A 33 3.34 0.46 -17.54
N ASP A 34 2.45 1.43 -17.73
CA ASP A 34 2.82 2.77 -18.21
C ASP A 34 3.67 3.52 -17.17
N SER A 35 3.37 3.36 -15.88
CA SER A 35 4.15 3.91 -14.78
C SER A 35 5.61 3.41 -14.81
N LEU A 36 5.81 2.11 -15.01
CA LEU A 36 7.14 1.51 -15.11
C LEU A 36 7.85 1.87 -16.43
N LEU A 37 7.12 1.91 -17.54
CA LEU A 37 7.68 2.19 -18.87
C LEU A 37 8.22 3.62 -18.98
N TYR A 38 7.53 4.57 -18.34
CA TYR A 38 7.85 6.00 -18.42
C TYR A 38 8.47 6.56 -17.13
N ASP A 39 8.80 5.69 -16.16
CA ASP A 39 9.34 6.05 -14.83
C ASP A 39 8.57 7.19 -14.15
N GLN A 40 7.25 7.05 -14.11
CA GLN A 40 6.33 8.05 -13.57
C GLN A 40 5.29 7.38 -12.68
N TYR A 41 4.73 8.02 -11.67
CA TYR A 41 4.86 9.43 -11.32
C TYR A 41 5.78 9.58 -10.11
N GLU A 42 6.84 10.36 -10.23
CA GLU A 42 7.70 10.67 -9.09
C GLU A 42 6.93 11.50 -8.05
N ILE A 43 7.04 11.10 -6.79
CA ILE A 43 6.39 11.78 -5.67
C ILE A 43 7.40 12.74 -5.05
N HIS A 44 7.22 14.04 -5.30
CA HIS A 44 8.00 15.08 -4.66
C HIS A 44 7.25 15.64 -3.45
N LEU A 45 7.98 15.85 -2.36
CA LEU A 45 7.48 16.45 -1.12
C LEU A 45 8.50 17.47 -0.63
N ASP A 46 8.03 18.44 0.17
CA ASP A 46 8.92 19.38 0.84
C ASP A 46 9.89 18.62 1.79
N PRO A 47 11.20 18.95 1.81
CA PRO A 47 12.16 18.29 2.67
C PRO A 47 11.77 18.27 4.16
N GLU A 48 11.09 19.31 4.64
CA GLU A 48 10.61 19.39 6.02
C GLU A 48 9.51 18.35 6.30
N VAL A 49 8.61 18.12 5.34
CA VAL A 49 7.55 17.09 5.42
C VAL A 49 8.18 15.70 5.47
N ILE A 50 9.18 15.45 4.63
CA ILE A 50 9.91 14.18 4.60
C ILE A 50 10.54 13.92 5.97
N GLU A 51 11.27 14.90 6.52
CA GLU A 51 12.00 14.70 7.78
C GLU A 51 11.05 14.48 8.97
N LYS A 52 10.00 15.30 9.10
CA LYS A 52 9.01 15.16 10.18
C LYS A 52 8.22 13.85 10.07
N GLY A 53 7.84 13.46 8.84
CA GLY A 53 7.16 12.19 8.59
C GLY A 53 8.03 11.00 8.97
N ARG A 54 9.31 11.02 8.54
CA ARG A 54 10.30 9.99 8.84
C ARG A 54 10.50 9.80 10.33
N MET A 55 10.66 10.88 11.10
CA MET A 55 10.82 10.80 12.56
C MET A 55 9.66 10.07 13.25
N SER A 56 8.42 10.34 12.83
CA SER A 56 7.23 9.75 13.43
C SER A 56 7.15 8.24 13.13
N VAL A 57 7.41 7.86 11.87
CA VAL A 57 7.43 6.45 11.45
C VAL A 57 8.59 5.70 12.13
N GLN A 58 9.77 6.31 12.22
CA GLN A 58 10.93 5.68 12.86
C GLN A 58 10.65 5.34 14.32
N ARG A 59 10.10 6.28 15.11
CA ARG A 59 9.73 6.02 16.50
C ARG A 59 8.72 4.89 16.65
N MET A 60 7.74 4.81 15.74
CA MET A 60 6.78 3.70 15.72
C MET A 60 7.49 2.37 15.50
N LEU A 61 8.42 2.30 14.54
CA LEU A 61 9.19 1.08 14.25
C LEU A 61 10.08 0.69 15.43
N ASP A 62 10.81 1.64 16.03
CA ASP A 62 11.70 1.41 17.17
C ASP A 62 10.97 0.78 18.38
N LEU A 63 9.68 1.11 18.55
CA LEU A 63 8.82 0.54 19.59
C LEU A 63 8.15 -0.78 19.18
N SER A 64 7.85 -0.96 17.89
CA SER A 64 7.08 -2.10 17.39
C SER A 64 7.94 -3.34 17.14
N PHE A 65 9.24 -3.17 16.88
CA PHE A 65 10.20 -4.27 16.82
C PHE A 65 10.41 -4.86 18.22
N LYS A 66 9.54 -5.78 18.62
CA LYS A 66 9.86 -6.71 19.71
C LYS A 66 10.97 -7.64 19.22
N LYS A 67 12.07 -7.65 19.98
CA LYS A 67 13.09 -8.71 19.91
C LYS A 67 12.49 -10.06 20.29
#